data_AF-A0A9D8HJ12-F1
#
_entry.id   AF-A0A9D8HJ12-F1
#
_cell.length_a   1.000
_cell.length_b   1.000
_cell.length_c   1.000
_cell.angle_alpha   90.00
_cell.angle_beta   90.00
_cell.angle_gamma   90.00
#
_symmetry.space_group_name_H-M   'P 1'
#
loop_
_entity.id
_entity.type
_entity.pdbx_description
1 polymer ?
#
loop_
_entity_poly.entity_id
_entity_poly.type
_entity_poly.pdbx_seq_one_letter_code
_entity_poly.pdbx_strand_id
1 'polypeptide(L)'
;MPLESEPRSRRAWRREVAAYLVNRVDAAGHARFVGHTLEARREMLKVARLLPPDVVAEIYADPRHPTRTYLEVFLTPAPVEFDPGFRVVYPDRATG
;
A
#
# COMPACT_ATOMS: atom_id res chain seq x y z
N MET A 1 30.07 18.60 -3.22
CA MET A 1 30.48 17.77 -2.08
C MET A 1 29.96 16.36 -2.32
N PRO A 2 30.81 15.36 -2.60
CA PRO A 2 30.33 13.99 -2.70
C PRO A 2 30.08 13.49 -1.27
N LEU A 3 28.84 13.05 -0.99
CA LEU A 3 28.52 12.34 0.23
C LEU A 3 29.04 10.91 0.06
N GLU A 4 30.27 10.65 0.51
CA GLU A 4 30.75 9.30 0.77
C GLU A 4 29.81 8.67 1.80
N SER A 5 28.78 8.02 1.29
CA SER A 5 27.75 7.38 2.11
C SER A 5 28.35 6.08 2.60
N GLU A 6 28.59 5.98 3.91
CA GLU A 6 28.81 4.70 4.59
C GLU A 6 27.83 3.65 4.04
N PRO A 7 28.20 2.37 3.97
CA PRO A 7 27.27 1.32 3.55
C PRO A 7 26.07 1.30 4.51
N ARG A 8 25.00 2.00 4.12
CA ARG A 8 23.79 2.18 4.91
C ARG A 8 23.23 0.80 5.21
N SER A 9 23.14 0.46 6.50
CA SER A 9 22.63 -0.87 6.87
C SER A 9 21.25 -1.08 6.24
N ARG A 10 20.99 -2.30 5.73
CA ARG A 10 19.68 -2.64 5.13
C ARG A 10 18.52 -2.36 6.09
N ARG A 11 18.76 -2.43 7.40
CA ARG A 11 17.77 -2.10 8.44
C ARG A 11 17.45 -0.60 8.49
N ALA A 12 18.46 0.27 8.44
CA ALA A 12 18.27 1.72 8.42
C ALA A 12 17.50 2.13 7.16
N TRP A 13 17.92 1.62 6.00
CA TRP A 13 17.24 1.86 4.73
C TRP A 13 15.75 1.49 4.78
N ARG A 14 15.39 0.31 5.33
CA ARG A 14 13.97 -0.08 5.46
C ARG A 14 13.14 0.90 6.28
N ARG A 15 13.70 1.42 7.38
CA ARG A 15 13.00 2.37 8.25
C ARG A 15 12.74 3.70 7.56
N GLU A 16 13.69 4.16 6.77
CA GLU A 16 13.52 5.41 6.02
C GLU A 16 12.52 5.26 4.89
N VAL A 17 12.52 4.12 4.19
CA VAL A 17 11.49 3.83 3.19
C VAL A 17 10.12 3.77 3.85
N ALA A 18 9.99 3.13 5.02
CA ALA A 18 8.73 3.12 5.77
C ALA A 18 8.29 4.54 6.16
N ALA A 19 9.17 5.35 6.73
CA ALA A 19 8.89 6.74 7.08
C ALA A 19 8.51 7.59 5.86
N TYR A 20 9.19 7.40 4.74
CA TYR A 20 8.88 8.06 3.49
C TYR A 20 7.47 7.69 2.99
N LEU A 21 7.11 6.40 3.04
CA LEU A 21 5.78 5.94 2.61
C LEU A 21 4.67 6.52 3.50
N VAL A 22 4.86 6.54 4.81
CA VAL A 22 3.90 7.18 5.76
C VAL A 22 3.71 8.65 5.41
N ASN A 23 4.80 9.41 5.26
CA ASN A 23 4.71 10.83 4.90
C ASN A 23 3.98 11.06 3.56
N ARG A 24 4.15 10.16 2.59
CA ARG A 24 3.45 10.25 1.29
C ARG A 24 1.97 9.95 1.44
N VAL A 25 1.61 8.97 2.26
CA VAL A 25 0.22 8.61 2.55
C VAL A 25 -0.46 9.72 3.34
N ASP A 26 0.19 10.33 4.33
CA ASP A 26 -0.36 11.46 5.08
C ASP A 26 -0.64 12.68 4.16
N ALA A 27 0.25 12.92 3.19
CA ALA A 27 0.12 14.06 2.30
C ALA A 27 -0.88 13.86 1.15
N ALA A 28 -1.01 12.64 0.62
CA ALA A 28 -1.75 12.36 -0.61
C ALA A 28 -2.86 11.30 -0.46
N GLY A 29 -3.04 10.74 0.74
CA GLY A 29 -3.92 9.60 1.02
C GLY A 29 -3.42 8.26 0.46
N HIS A 30 -2.38 8.27 -0.39
CA HIS A 30 -1.89 7.08 -1.07
C HIS A 30 -0.40 7.19 -1.42
N ALA A 31 0.29 6.05 -1.46
CA ALA A 31 1.64 5.92 -1.98
C ALA A 31 1.83 4.61 -2.74
N ARG A 32 2.65 4.64 -3.79
CA ARG A 32 2.99 3.45 -4.58
C ARG A 32 4.50 3.27 -4.67
N PHE A 33 4.95 2.05 -4.44
CA PHE A 33 6.35 1.65 -4.57
C PHE A 33 6.47 0.46 -5.53
N VAL A 34 7.46 0.49 -6.42
CA VAL A 34 7.63 -0.51 -7.50
C VAL A 34 8.98 -1.18 -7.38
N GLY A 35 8.99 -2.50 -7.44
CA GLY A 35 10.18 -3.33 -7.43
C GLY A 35 10.22 -4.19 -8.69
N HIS A 36 11.41 -4.38 -9.25
CA HIS A 36 11.60 -5.13 -10.50
C HIS A 36 12.37 -6.45 -10.31
N THR A 37 12.64 -6.82 -9.05
CA THR A 37 13.39 -8.04 -8.70
C THR A 37 12.72 -8.77 -7.54
N LEU A 38 13.00 -10.07 -7.41
CA LEU A 38 12.55 -10.86 -6.26
C LEU A 38 13.17 -10.37 -4.94
N GLU A 39 14.39 -9.83 -4.97
CA GLU A 39 15.00 -9.21 -3.79
C GLU A 39 14.22 -7.95 -3.39
N ALA A 40 13.82 -7.11 -4.35
CA ALA A 40 12.99 -5.94 -4.08
C ALA A 40 11.65 -6.34 -3.44
N ARG A 41 11.01 -7.42 -3.92
CA ARG A 41 9.78 -7.96 -3.30
C ARG A 41 10.00 -8.40 -1.85
N ARG A 42 11.10 -9.10 -1.56
CA ARG A 42 11.45 -9.51 -0.18
C ARG A 42 11.68 -8.31 0.72
N GLU A 43 12.30 -7.26 0.20
CA GLU A 43 12.52 -6.02 0.95
C GLU A 43 11.23 -5.23 1.16
N MET A 44 10.33 -5.15 0.16
CA MET A 44 8.99 -4.58 0.29
C MET A 44 8.18 -5.24 1.40
N LEU A 45 8.19 -6.57 1.50
CA LEU A 45 7.53 -7.30 2.58
C LEU A 45 8.09 -6.93 3.96
N LYS A 46 9.39 -6.66 4.07
CA LYS A 46 10.02 -6.24 5.32
C LYS A 46 9.68 -4.79 5.66
N VAL A 47 9.59 -3.92 4.66
CA VAL A 47 9.15 -2.53 4.82
C VAL A 47 7.69 -2.48 5.26
N ALA A 48 6.80 -3.26 4.63
CA ALA A 48 5.38 -3.31 4.97
C ALA A 48 5.14 -3.67 6.45
N ARG A 49 5.97 -4.56 7.02
CA ARG A 49 5.94 -4.91 8.46
C ARG A 49 6.35 -3.78 9.41
N LEU A 50 6.97 -2.72 8.91
CA LEU A 50 7.37 -1.54 9.69
C LEU A 50 6.33 -0.42 9.60
N LEU A 51 5.27 -0.59 8.80
CA LEU A 51 4.24 0.43 8.67
C LEU A 51 3.37 0.48 9.93
N PRO A 52 2.85 1.67 10.29
CA PRO A 52 1.87 1.84 11.34
C PRO A 52 0.59 1.00 11.10
N PRO A 53 -0.15 0.63 12.16
CA PRO A 53 -1.32 -0.24 12.06
C PRO A 53 -2.52 0.39 11.34
N ASP A 54 -2.57 1.72 11.30
CA ASP A 54 -3.56 2.53 10.57
C ASP A 54 -3.25 2.62 9.06
N VAL A 55 -2.09 2.12 8.63
CA VAL A 55 -1.67 2.09 7.24
C VAL A 55 -1.88 0.70 6.65
N VAL A 56 -2.71 0.61 5.61
CA VAL A 56 -2.90 -0.62 4.83
C VAL A 56 -1.84 -0.70 3.74
N ALA A 57 -1.27 -1.90 3.58
CA ALA A 57 -0.26 -2.19 2.57
C ALA A 57 -0.68 -3.40 1.73
N GLU A 58 -0.96 -3.17 0.45
CA GLU A 58 -1.29 -4.19 -0.53
C GLU A 58 -0.09 -4.50 -1.42
N ILE A 59 0.26 -5.78 -1.53
CA ILE A 59 1.39 -6.23 -2.37
C ILE A 59 0.87 -7.20 -3.42
N TYR A 60 1.08 -6.84 -4.69
CA TYR A 60 0.68 -7.68 -5.81
C TYR A 60 1.77 -7.72 -6.89
N ALA A 61 1.85 -8.84 -7.59
CA ALA A 61 2.76 -9.03 -8.72
C ALA A 61 2.01 -8.81 -10.03
N ASP A 62 2.66 -8.21 -11.03
CA ASP A 62 2.09 -8.08 -12.37
C ASP A 62 2.01 -9.46 -13.05
N PRO A 63 0.83 -9.97 -13.44
CA PRO A 63 0.71 -11.24 -14.13
C PRO A 63 1.47 -11.28 -15.46
N ARG A 64 1.62 -10.12 -16.12
CA ARG A 64 2.34 -10.00 -17.39
C ARG A 64 3.85 -9.90 -17.18
N HIS A 65 4.27 -9.41 -16.01
CA HIS A 65 5.66 -9.19 -15.65
C HIS A 65 5.93 -9.69 -14.22
N PRO A 66 6.10 -11.01 -14.01
CA PRO A 66 6.13 -11.61 -12.67
C PRO A 66 7.30 -11.14 -11.78
N THR A 67 8.34 -10.54 -12.37
CA THR A 67 9.43 -9.89 -11.64
C THR A 67 9.06 -8.51 -11.12
N ARG A 68 8.00 -7.89 -11.64
CA ARG A 68 7.49 -6.59 -11.24
C ARG A 68 6.48 -6.74 -10.12
N THR A 69 6.81 -6.18 -8.96
CA THR A 69 5.96 -6.16 -7.77
C THR A 69 5.58 -4.72 -7.46
N TYR A 70 4.33 -4.53 -7.09
CA TYR A 70 3.81 -3.26 -6.62
C TYR A 70 3.47 -3.39 -5.14
N LEU A 71 3.81 -2.35 -4.38
CA LEU A 71 3.36 -2.12 -3.02
C LEU A 71 2.52 -0.84 -3.07
N GLU A 72 1.23 -0.98 -2.81
CA GLU A 72 0.31 0.14 -2.63
C GLU A 72 0.05 0.33 -1.15
N VAL A 73 0.04 1.59 -0.73
CA VAL A 73 -0.08 1.98 0.66
C VAL A 73 -1.12 3.09 0.77
N PHE A 74 -2.06 2.95 1.69
CA PHE A 74 -3.14 3.90 1.92
C PHE A 74 -3.57 3.88 3.38
N LEU A 75 -4.25 4.94 3.84
CA LEU A 75 -4.84 4.96 5.18
C LEU A 75 -6.01 3.98 5.24
N THR A 76 -6.12 3.26 6.35
CA THR A 76 -7.34 2.54 6.68
C THR A 76 -8.47 3.56 6.71
N PRO A 77 -9.56 3.38 5.96
CA PRO A 77 -10.71 4.25 6.13
C PRO A 77 -11.14 4.15 7.59
N ALA A 78 -11.36 5.28 8.25
CA ALA A 78 -12.01 5.29 9.57
C ALA A 78 -13.27 4.42 9.45
N PRO A 79 -13.57 3.55 10.42
CA PRO A 79 -14.75 2.70 10.35
C PRO A 79 -15.96 3.58 10.12
N VAL A 80 -16.45 3.60 8.88
CA VAL A 80 -17.72 4.22 8.54
C VAL A 80 -18.72 3.40 9.34
N GLU A 81 -19.42 4.03 10.29
CA GLU A 81 -20.61 3.42 10.88
C GLU A 81 -21.43 2.87 9.71
N PHE A 82 -21.57 1.55 9.68
CA PHE A 82 -22.28 0.85 8.63
C PHE A 82 -23.71 1.40 8.59
N ASP A 83 -24.03 2.25 7.61
CA ASP A 83 -25.42 2.64 7.32
C ASP A 83 -26.05 1.50 6.50
N PRO A 84 -26.92 0.66 7.09
CA PRO A 84 -27.57 -0.43 6.38
C PRO A 84 -28.73 0.11 5.56
N GLY A 85 -28.44 1.00 4.61
CA GLY A 85 -29.37 1.45 3.59
C GLY A 85 -29.57 0.37 2.51
N PHE A 86 -30.02 -0.83 2.88
CA PHE A 86 -30.47 -1.81 1.90
C PHE A 86 -31.75 -1.29 1.23
N ARG A 87 -31.60 -0.57 0.13
CA ARG A 87 -32.73 -0.21 -0.74
C ARG A 87 -33.11 -1.43 -1.57
N VAL A 88 -33.99 -2.26 -1.03
CA VAL A 88 -34.66 -3.34 -1.78
C VAL A 88 -35.53 -2.67 -2.85
N VAL A 89 -35.09 -2.72 -4.10
CA VAL A 89 -35.92 -2.32 -5.25
C VAL A 89 -36.73 -3.55 -5.66
N TYR A 90 -38.02 -3.56 -5.34
CA TYR A 90 -38.94 -4.52 -5.93
C TYR A 90 -39.13 -4.16 -7.40
N PRO A 91 -38.96 -5.11 -8.35
CA PRO A 91 -39.47 -4.89 -9.70
C PRO A 91 -41.00 -4.94 -9.63
N ASP A 92 -41.63 -3.79 -9.83
CA ASP A 92 -43.06 -3.68 -10.02
C ASP A 92 -43.42 -4.41 -11.33
N ARG A 93 -44.01 -5.60 -11.22
CA ARG A 93 -44.64 -6.32 -12.34
C ARG A 93 -46.15 -6.16 -12.21
N ALA A 94 -46.62 -4.99 -12.61
CA ALA A 94 -48.01 -4.75 -12.97
C ALA A 94 -48.07 -4.15 -14.38
N THR A 95 -48.14 -5.01 -15.41
CA THR A 95 -48.94 -4.89 -16.65
C THR A 95 -48.41 -5.83 -17.73
N GLY A 96 -49.29 -6.71 -18.23
CA GLY A 96 -49.02 -7.65 -19.32
C GLY A 96 -49.83 -8.92 -19.16
#